data_AF-A0A419ETX1-F1
#
_entry.id   AF-A0A419ETX1-F1
#
_cell.length_a   1.000
_cell.length_b   1.000
_cell.length_c   1.000
_cell.angle_alpha   90.00
_cell.angle_beta   90.00
_cell.angle_gamma   90.00
#
_symmetry.space_group_name_H-M   'P 1'
#
loop_
_entity.id
_entity.type
_entity.pdbx_description
1 polymer ?
#
loop_
_entity_poly.entity_id
_entity_poly.type
_entity_poly.pdbx_seq_one_letter_code
_entity_poly.pdbx_strand_id
1 'polypeptide(L)'
;MTHLPSGDYTYAYNYYDSNLIQKITYPDGKYAQFEYDDLYRLTNEYARDSGGGLLGTNGYDYDLAENRTGKSNGLVEGYTINALNQVTSIYEVGEDPHTTFEYDLNGNMTSRTVNGQTTCYTYDRENRLRFVYYPPCPDGGSTDFRYDALGRRFKVVQKDAGGQVVGDKRFVYDGLDL
;
A
#
# COMPACT_ATOMS: atom_id res chain seq x y z
N MET A 1 37.62 -23.07 -21.50
CA MET A 1 36.15 -23.21 -21.36
C MET A 1 35.88 -23.99 -20.09
N THR A 2 35.74 -23.28 -18.97
CA THR A 2 35.30 -23.86 -17.70
C THR A 2 33.78 -23.77 -17.71
N HIS A 3 33.13 -24.90 -17.97
CA HIS A 3 31.69 -25.04 -17.87
C HIS A 3 31.34 -25.04 -16.37
N LEU A 4 30.78 -23.94 -15.88
CA LEU A 4 30.07 -23.94 -14.60
C LEU A 4 28.77 -24.73 -14.82
N PRO A 5 28.38 -25.65 -13.92
CA PRO A 5 27.11 -26.35 -14.06
C PRO A 5 26.00 -25.32 -13.89
N SER A 6 25.13 -25.19 -14.89
CA SER A 6 23.87 -24.46 -14.73
C SER A 6 23.02 -25.26 -13.75
N GLY A 7 22.99 -24.83 -12.49
CA GLY A 7 22.01 -25.36 -11.54
C GLY A 7 20.62 -25.04 -12.10
N ASP A 8 19.82 -26.08 -12.30
CA ASP A 8 18.42 -25.93 -12.69
C ASP A 8 17.67 -25.20 -11.55
N TYR A 9 17.49 -23.89 -11.68
CA TYR A 9 16.65 -23.09 -10.79
C TYR A 9 15.18 -23.33 -11.14
N THR A 10 14.69 -24.54 -10.89
CA THR A 10 13.31 -24.90 -11.19
C THR A 10 12.40 -24.55 -10.03
N TYR A 11 11.46 -23.65 -10.28
CA TYR A 11 10.29 -23.47 -9.42
C TYR A 11 9.26 -24.54 -9.78
N ALA A 12 8.60 -25.11 -8.78
CA ALA A 12 7.49 -26.04 -9.00
C ALA A 12 6.19 -25.41 -8.48
N TYR A 13 5.17 -25.39 -9.33
CA TYR A 13 3.85 -24.85 -9.02
C TYR A 13 2.84 -25.98 -8.92
N ASN A 14 2.02 -25.96 -7.87
CA ASN A 14 0.87 -26.83 -7.71
C ASN A 14 -0.38 -25.96 -7.65
N TYR A 15 -1.47 -26.46 -8.22
CA TYR A 15 -2.72 -25.75 -8.32
C TYR A 15 -3.86 -26.59 -7.73
N TYR A 16 -4.86 -25.92 -7.19
CA TYR A 16 -6.16 -26.53 -6.93
C TYR A 16 -6.89 -26.79 -8.25
N ASP A 17 -7.98 -27.58 -8.22
CA ASP A 17 -8.86 -27.81 -9.37
C ASP A 17 -9.50 -26.51 -9.90
N SER A 18 -9.61 -25.49 -9.03
CA SER A 18 -10.02 -24.12 -9.38
C SER A 18 -8.96 -23.33 -10.16
N ASN A 19 -7.80 -23.92 -10.46
CA ASN A 19 -6.61 -23.30 -11.05
C ASN A 19 -5.98 -22.19 -10.20
N LEU A 20 -6.34 -22.08 -8.92
CA LEU A 20 -5.62 -21.23 -7.97
C LEU A 20 -4.31 -21.89 -7.55
N ILE A 21 -3.25 -21.10 -7.36
CA ILE A 21 -1.94 -21.59 -6.91
C ILE A 21 -2.12 -22.14 -5.50
N GLN A 22 -1.86 -23.42 -5.30
CA GLN A 22 -1.84 -24.06 -3.98
C GLN A 22 -0.45 -23.95 -3.34
N LYS A 23 0.61 -24.10 -4.13
CA LYS A 23 1.98 -24.16 -3.61
C LYS A 23 3.02 -23.74 -4.64
N ILE A 24 4.02 -22.98 -4.19
CA ILE A 24 5.25 -22.65 -4.94
C ILE A 24 6.43 -23.25 -4.18
N THR A 25 7.12 -24.21 -4.78
CA THR A 25 8.38 -24.75 -4.25
C THR A 25 9.56 -24.03 -4.89
N TYR A 26 10.44 -23.48 -4.06
CA TYR A 26 11.66 -22.79 -4.46
C TYR A 26 12.80 -23.79 -4.73
N PRO A 27 13.86 -23.38 -5.43
CA PRO A 27 14.99 -24.26 -5.74
C PRO A 27 15.71 -24.86 -4.50
N ASP A 28 15.62 -24.21 -3.34
CA ASP A 28 16.19 -24.71 -2.08
C ASP A 28 15.26 -25.71 -1.34
N GLY A 29 14.15 -26.09 -1.97
CA GLY A 29 13.16 -27.03 -1.44
C GLY A 29 12.18 -26.42 -0.44
N LYS A 30 12.43 -25.19 0.05
CA LYS A 30 11.43 -24.43 0.81
C LYS A 30 10.25 -24.10 -0.07
N TYR A 31 9.13 -23.73 0.53
CA TYR A 31 7.94 -23.45 -0.24
C TYR A 31 6.97 -22.50 0.42
N ALA A 32 6.16 -21.84 -0.41
CA ALA A 32 4.97 -21.11 0.01
C ALA A 32 3.73 -21.97 -0.28
N GLN A 33 2.77 -22.01 0.65
CA GLN A 33 1.46 -22.62 0.49
C GLN A 33 0.37 -21.57 0.64
N PHE A 34 -0.71 -21.71 -0.13
CA PHE A 34 -1.78 -20.72 -0.18
C PHE A 34 -3.14 -21.39 0.02
N GLU A 35 -4.00 -20.76 0.81
CA GLU A 35 -5.38 -21.17 1.04
C GLU A 35 -6.32 -20.05 0.64
N TYR A 36 -7.51 -20.42 0.19
CA TYR A 36 -8.52 -19.50 -0.32
C TYR A 36 -9.89 -19.82 0.28
N ASP A 37 -10.75 -18.82 0.35
CA ASP A 37 -12.18 -19.04 0.62
C ASP A 37 -12.96 -19.43 -0.64
N ASP A 38 -14.26 -19.69 -0.48
CA ASP A 38 -15.16 -20.08 -1.56
C ASP A 38 -15.39 -18.99 -2.62
N LEU A 39 -14.99 -17.75 -2.33
CA LEU A 39 -14.98 -16.63 -3.28
C LEU A 39 -13.62 -16.47 -3.96
N TYR A 40 -12.72 -17.45 -3.81
CA TYR A 40 -11.38 -17.48 -4.40
C TYR A 40 -10.44 -16.39 -3.90
N ARG A 41 -10.69 -15.86 -2.69
CA ARG A 41 -9.84 -14.84 -2.06
C ARG A 41 -8.82 -15.51 -1.14
N LEU A 42 -7.58 -15.04 -1.16
CA LEU A 42 -6.49 -15.61 -0.35
C LEU A 42 -6.76 -15.37 1.14
N THR A 43 -6.87 -16.44 1.92
CA THR A 43 -7.08 -16.39 3.38
C THR A 43 -5.80 -16.68 4.16
N ASN A 44 -4.93 -17.56 3.65
CA ASN A 44 -3.65 -17.84 4.29
C ASN A 44 -2.51 -18.01 3.28
N GLU A 45 -1.33 -17.54 3.66
CA GLU A 45 -0.05 -17.88 3.06
C GLU A 45 0.87 -18.46 4.15
N TYR A 46 1.44 -19.63 3.90
CA TYR A 46 2.41 -20.27 4.79
C TYR A 46 3.77 -20.35 4.12
N ALA A 47 4.78 -19.74 4.73
CA ALA A 47 6.17 -20.01 4.39
C ALA A 47 6.63 -21.24 5.16
N ARG A 48 7.18 -22.24 4.48
CA ARG A 48 7.66 -23.49 5.08
C ARG A 48 9.06 -23.83 4.63
N ASP A 49 9.81 -24.47 5.52
CA ASP A 49 11.09 -25.07 5.18
C ASP A 49 10.90 -26.32 4.30
N SER A 50 12.01 -26.90 3.81
CA SER A 50 11.97 -28.08 2.96
C SER A 50 11.43 -29.34 3.66
N GLY A 51 11.47 -29.39 5.00
CA GLY A 51 10.88 -30.46 5.81
C GLY A 51 9.40 -30.22 6.16
N GLY A 52 8.84 -29.07 5.78
CA GLY A 52 7.47 -28.65 6.06
C GLY A 52 7.28 -27.92 7.40
N GLY A 53 8.36 -27.61 8.12
CA GLY A 53 8.33 -26.75 9.30
C GLY A 53 7.84 -25.34 8.93
N LEU A 54 6.96 -24.78 9.75
CA LEU A 54 6.41 -23.43 9.54
C LEU A 54 7.49 -22.38 9.84
N LEU A 55 7.79 -21.54 8.85
CA LEU A 55 8.72 -20.41 8.97
C LEU A 55 7.98 -19.09 9.17
N GLY A 56 6.75 -18.99 8.69
CA GLY A 56 5.91 -17.80 8.82
C GLY A 56 4.51 -18.02 8.27
N THR A 57 3.58 -17.18 8.70
CA THR A 57 2.18 -17.20 8.26
C THR A 57 1.74 -15.77 7.96
N ASN A 58 1.01 -15.59 6.87
CA ASN A 58 0.18 -14.40 6.65
C ASN A 58 -1.28 -14.85 6.57
N GLY A 59 -2.17 -14.29 7.37
CA GLY A 59 -3.62 -14.50 7.27
C GLY A 59 -4.34 -13.24 6.83
N TYR A 60 -5.49 -13.39 6.19
CA TYR A 60 -6.28 -12.28 5.67
C TYR A 60 -7.77 -12.50 5.92
N ASP A 61 -8.43 -11.47 6.47
CA ASP A 61 -9.86 -11.47 6.73
C ASP A 61 -10.57 -10.53 5.77
N TYR A 62 -11.82 -10.85 5.41
CA TYR A 62 -12.63 -10.06 4.50
C TYR A 62 -14.06 -9.89 5.02
N ASP A 63 -14.69 -8.77 4.67
CA ASP A 63 -16.14 -8.58 4.86
C ASP A 63 -16.96 -9.15 3.69
N LEU A 64 -18.28 -9.01 3.78
CA LEU A 64 -19.24 -9.43 2.76
C LEU A 64 -19.21 -8.56 1.49
N ALA A 65 -18.61 -7.36 1.55
CA ALA A 65 -18.37 -6.51 0.39
C ALA A 65 -16.99 -6.78 -0.24
N GLU A 66 -16.32 -7.85 0.19
CA GLU A 66 -15.00 -8.30 -0.26
C GLU A 66 -13.83 -7.37 0.07
N ASN A 67 -14.04 -6.41 0.97
CA ASN A 67 -12.93 -5.62 1.48
C ASN A 67 -12.12 -6.44 2.47
N ARG A 68 -10.79 -6.34 2.39
CA ARG A 68 -9.90 -6.91 3.39
C ARG A 68 -10.05 -6.13 4.71
N THR A 69 -10.45 -6.79 5.77
CA THR A 69 -10.69 -6.21 7.12
C THR A 69 -9.58 -6.52 8.11
N GLY A 70 -8.67 -7.43 7.78
CA GLY A 70 -7.56 -7.77 8.65
C GLY A 70 -6.39 -8.38 7.90
N LYS A 71 -5.21 -8.28 8.53
CA LYS A 71 -4.02 -9.04 8.16
C LYS A 71 -3.37 -9.54 9.43
N SER A 72 -3.03 -10.83 9.46
CA SER A 72 -2.17 -11.39 10.49
C SER A 72 -0.82 -11.76 9.89
N ASN A 73 0.29 -11.46 10.58
CA ASN A 73 1.66 -11.86 10.18
C ASN A 73 2.48 -12.36 11.39
N GLY A 74 1.80 -12.92 12.38
CA GLY A 74 2.32 -13.14 13.74
C GLY A 74 1.90 -12.05 14.73
N LEU A 75 1.56 -10.86 14.23
CA LEU A 75 0.75 -9.84 14.89
C LEU A 75 -0.57 -9.70 14.13
N VAL A 76 -1.68 -9.34 14.78
CA VAL A 76 -2.98 -9.17 14.13
C VAL A 76 -3.27 -7.69 13.97
N GLU A 77 -3.24 -7.21 12.73
CA GLU A 77 -3.69 -5.86 12.36
C GLU A 77 -5.14 -5.91 11.89
N GLY A 78 -5.97 -5.04 12.47
CA GLY A 78 -7.34 -4.80 12.05
C GLY A 78 -7.49 -3.53 11.23
N TYR A 79 -8.49 -3.52 10.35
CA TYR A 79 -8.88 -2.36 9.55
C TYR A 79 -10.32 -1.96 9.82
N THR A 80 -10.56 -0.68 10.07
CA THR A 80 -11.91 -0.11 10.02
C THR A 80 -12.18 0.42 8.62
N ILE A 81 -13.35 0.11 8.08
CA ILE A 81 -13.74 0.46 6.71
C ILE A 81 -15.10 1.18 6.76
N ASN A 82 -15.22 2.30 6.07
CA ASN A 82 -16.46 3.05 5.99
C ASN A 82 -17.42 2.46 4.93
N ALA A 83 -18.64 3.00 4.83
CA ALA A 83 -19.65 2.54 3.88
C ALA A 83 -19.31 2.77 2.39
N LEU A 84 -18.23 3.50 2.10
CA LEU A 84 -17.70 3.74 0.75
C LEU A 84 -16.52 2.80 0.43
N ASN A 85 -16.30 1.75 1.23
CA ASN A 85 -15.18 0.80 1.09
C ASN A 85 -13.80 1.45 1.23
N GLN A 86 -13.68 2.46 2.09
CA GLN A 86 -12.41 3.14 2.36
C GLN A 86 -11.91 2.80 3.76
N VAL A 87 -10.63 2.46 3.89
CA VAL A 87 -9.99 2.23 5.20
C VAL A 87 -9.88 3.55 5.94
N THR A 88 -10.47 3.63 7.12
CA THR A 88 -10.43 4.81 8.01
C THR A 88 -9.48 4.63 9.18
N SER A 89 -9.18 3.40 9.59
CA SER A 89 -8.26 3.11 10.69
C SER A 89 -7.47 1.83 10.49
N ILE A 90 -6.24 1.81 11.00
CA ILE A 90 -5.40 0.61 11.18
C ILE A 90 -4.98 0.55 12.65
N TYR A 91 -5.13 -0.63 13.26
CA TYR A 91 -4.85 -0.87 14.67
C TYR A 91 -4.28 -2.27 14.88
N GLU A 92 -3.52 -2.46 15.96
CA GLU A 92 -3.23 -3.81 16.47
C GLU A 92 -4.42 -4.27 17.32
N VAL A 93 -4.79 -5.56 17.24
CA VAL A 93 -5.95 -6.08 17.99
C VAL A 93 -5.76 -5.88 19.49
N GLY A 94 -6.68 -5.14 20.10
CA GLY A 94 -6.65 -4.81 21.53
C GLY A 94 -6.04 -3.43 21.84
N GLU A 95 -5.60 -2.70 20.82
CA GLU A 95 -5.05 -1.35 20.96
C GLU A 95 -5.88 -0.29 20.20
N ASP A 96 -5.63 0.98 20.51
CA ASP A 96 -6.17 2.10 19.76
C ASP A 96 -5.52 2.20 18.36
N PRO A 97 -6.21 2.81 17.36
CA PRO A 97 -5.63 3.01 16.04
C PRO A 97 -4.32 3.80 16.05
N HIS A 98 -3.27 3.18 15.53
CA HIS A 98 -1.98 3.82 15.33
C HIS A 98 -1.93 4.57 13.99
N THR A 99 -2.85 4.27 13.05
CA THR A 99 -3.06 5.06 11.83
C THR A 99 -4.54 5.35 11.60
N THR A 100 -4.88 6.60 11.26
CA THR A 100 -6.23 6.98 10.81
C THR A 100 -6.20 7.78 9.51
N PHE A 101 -7.30 7.72 8.76
CA PHE A 101 -7.47 8.35 7.45
C PHE A 101 -8.84 9.03 7.33
N GLU A 102 -8.85 10.19 6.68
CA GLU A 102 -10.08 10.89 6.29
C GLU A 102 -10.10 11.11 4.78
N TYR A 103 -11.30 11.19 4.21
CA TYR A 103 -11.51 11.32 2.77
C TYR A 103 -12.55 12.41 2.45
N ASP A 104 -12.43 13.04 1.29
CA ASP A 104 -13.50 13.86 0.73
C ASP A 104 -14.54 13.01 -0.02
N LEU A 105 -15.61 13.66 -0.49
CA LEU A 105 -16.70 13.02 -1.23
C LEU A 105 -16.28 12.49 -2.62
N ASN A 106 -15.14 12.94 -3.14
CA ASN A 106 -14.56 12.44 -4.38
C ASN A 106 -13.65 11.22 -4.14
N GLY A 107 -13.49 10.83 -2.88
CA GLY A 107 -12.70 9.69 -2.44
C GLY A 107 -11.21 9.98 -2.29
N ASN A 108 -10.79 11.25 -2.34
CA ASN A 108 -9.40 11.58 -2.09
C ASN A 108 -9.13 11.65 -0.58
N MET A 109 -7.96 11.17 -0.17
CA MET A 109 -7.52 11.23 1.22
C MET A 109 -7.22 12.68 1.61
N THR A 110 -7.91 13.24 2.58
CA THR A 110 -7.72 14.61 3.07
C THR A 110 -6.83 14.69 4.31
N SER A 111 -6.74 13.59 5.07
CA SER A 111 -5.90 13.49 6.26
C SER A 111 -5.35 12.09 6.44
N ARG A 112 -4.12 12.01 6.94
CA ARG A 112 -3.51 10.78 7.47
C ARG A 112 -2.81 11.09 8.78
N THR A 113 -3.23 10.43 9.85
CA THR A 113 -2.56 10.52 11.15
C THR A 113 -1.84 9.22 11.42
N VAL A 114 -0.54 9.27 11.72
CA VAL A 114 0.26 8.10 12.14
C VAL A 114 0.89 8.41 13.48
N ASN A 115 0.59 7.62 14.51
CA ASN A 115 1.12 7.80 15.87
C ASN A 115 0.97 9.24 16.37
N GLY A 116 -0.22 9.82 16.19
CA GLY A 116 -0.55 11.20 16.57
C GLY A 116 0.00 12.30 15.66
N GLN A 117 0.77 11.96 14.62
CA GLN A 117 1.29 12.94 13.66
C GLN A 117 0.43 13.01 12.40
N THR A 118 -0.23 14.15 12.19
CA THR A 118 -1.19 14.35 11.09
C THR A 118 -0.55 15.06 9.89
N THR A 119 -0.65 14.43 8.73
CA THR A 119 -0.40 15.03 7.41
C THR A 119 -1.74 15.31 6.74
N CYS A 120 -1.94 16.50 6.18
CA CYS A 120 -3.16 16.83 5.45
C CYS A 120 -2.90 17.07 3.97
N TYR A 121 -3.94 16.83 3.17
CA TYR A 121 -3.91 16.94 1.72
C TYR A 121 -5.07 17.81 1.27
N THR A 122 -4.84 18.63 0.26
CA THR A 122 -5.90 19.39 -0.40
C THR A 122 -5.83 19.21 -1.90
N TYR A 123 -6.97 19.33 -2.55
CA TYR A 123 -7.14 19.08 -3.97
C TYR A 123 -7.67 20.32 -4.66
N ASP A 124 -7.30 20.52 -5.91
CA ASP A 124 -7.89 21.56 -6.75
C ASP A 124 -9.26 21.13 -7.29
N ARG A 125 -9.93 22.05 -7.99
CA ARG A 125 -11.27 21.82 -8.56
C ARG A 125 -11.30 20.73 -9.64
N GLU A 126 -10.15 20.36 -10.19
CA GLU A 126 -10.00 19.24 -11.12
C GLU A 126 -9.65 17.94 -10.40
N ASN A 127 -9.79 17.88 -9.08
CA ASN A 127 -9.54 16.70 -8.25
C ASN A 127 -8.06 16.26 -8.24
N ARG A 128 -7.13 17.20 -8.44
CA ARG A 128 -5.68 16.92 -8.42
C ARG A 128 -5.06 17.40 -7.12
N LEU A 129 -4.12 16.63 -6.57
CA LEU A 129 -3.42 17.00 -5.34
C LEU A 129 -2.75 18.37 -5.49
N ARG A 130 -3.13 19.31 -4.65
CA ARG A 130 -2.67 20.71 -4.66
C ARG A 130 -1.68 21.01 -3.54
N PHE A 131 -2.00 20.63 -2.31
CA PHE A 131 -1.09 20.81 -1.18
C PHE A 131 -0.93 19.53 -0.36
N VAL A 132 0.27 19.34 0.17
CA VAL A 132 0.56 18.45 1.30
C VAL A 132 1.07 19.31 2.43
N TYR A 133 0.45 19.23 3.61
CA TYR A 133 0.91 19.88 4.84
C TYR A 133 1.45 18.81 5.79
N TYR A 134 2.72 18.92 6.14
CA TYR A 134 3.39 17.97 7.04
C TYR A 134 3.08 18.27 8.51
N PRO A 135 3.24 17.29 9.41
CA PRO A 135 3.00 17.47 10.84
C PRO A 135 3.83 18.63 11.45
N PRO A 136 3.26 19.40 12.39
CA PRO A 136 1.83 19.42 12.73
C PRO A 136 1.03 20.07 11.60
N CYS A 137 0.08 19.35 10.99
CA CYS A 137 -0.78 19.96 9.99
C CYS A 137 -1.74 20.99 10.65
N PRO A 138 -2.00 22.17 10.04
CA PRO A 138 -1.42 22.67 8.78
C PRO A 138 -0.15 23.53 8.97
N ASP A 139 0.34 23.68 10.20
CA ASP A 139 1.38 24.63 10.59
C ASP A 139 2.82 24.15 10.29
N GLY A 140 3.01 22.88 9.94
CA GLY A 140 4.29 22.33 9.51
C GLY A 140 4.70 22.81 8.11
N GLY A 141 5.81 22.23 7.62
CA GLY A 141 6.23 22.46 6.24
C GLY A 141 5.16 22.01 5.24
N SER A 142 5.22 22.52 4.01
CA SER A 142 4.24 22.17 2.97
C SER A 142 4.86 21.95 1.60
N THR A 143 4.16 21.21 0.74
CA THR A 143 4.47 21.06 -0.68
C THR A 143 3.28 21.53 -1.52
N ASP A 144 3.48 22.54 -2.38
CA ASP A 144 2.52 23.06 -3.37
C ASP A 144 2.80 22.44 -4.75
N PHE A 145 1.79 21.79 -5.33
CA PHE A 145 1.83 21.22 -6.68
C PHE A 145 1.04 22.11 -7.62
N ARG A 146 1.62 22.44 -8.78
CA ARG A 146 0.93 23.24 -9.82
C ARG A 146 0.93 22.53 -11.15
N TYR A 147 -0.20 22.67 -11.84
CA TYR A 147 -0.51 22.00 -13.09
C TYR A 147 -0.76 23.02 -14.19
N ASP A 148 -0.38 22.66 -15.41
CA ASP A 148 -0.71 23.43 -16.61
C ASP A 148 -2.15 23.13 -17.06
N ALA A 149 -2.58 23.77 -18.14
CA ALA A 149 -3.93 23.61 -18.68
C ALA A 149 -4.20 22.18 -19.19
N LEU A 150 -3.17 21.37 -19.46
CA LEU A 150 -3.28 19.99 -19.89
C LEU A 150 -3.24 19.01 -18.71
N GLY A 151 -3.15 19.51 -17.47
CA GLY A 151 -3.10 18.70 -16.27
C GLY A 151 -1.73 18.14 -15.93
N ARG A 152 -0.68 18.58 -16.62
CA ARG A 152 0.69 18.14 -16.33
C ARG A 152 1.29 19.01 -15.24
N ARG A 153 2.00 18.40 -14.30
CA ARG A 153 2.61 19.10 -13.17
C ARG A 153 3.85 19.89 -13.62
N PHE A 154 3.72 21.20 -13.80
CA PHE A 154 4.84 22.03 -14.21
C PHE A 154 5.65 22.62 -13.04
N LYS A 155 5.12 22.58 -11.80
CA LYS A 155 5.83 23.13 -10.62
C LYS A 155 5.57 22.37 -9.33
N VAL A 156 6.61 22.25 -8.51
CA VAL A 156 6.56 21.79 -7.11
C VAL A 156 7.33 22.79 -6.25
N VAL A 157 6.69 23.33 -5.20
CA VAL A 157 7.34 24.24 -4.25
C VAL A 157 7.24 23.66 -2.84
N GLN A 158 8.38 23.49 -2.18
CA GLN A 158 8.46 23.06 -0.79
C GLN A 158 8.72 24.28 0.10
N LYS A 159 7.99 24.36 1.20
CA LYS A 159 8.15 25.38 2.22
C LYS A 159 8.41 24.73 3.57
N ASP A 160 9.22 25.38 4.39
CA ASP A 160 9.29 25.04 5.81
C ASP A 160 8.06 25.56 6.58
N ALA A 161 8.00 25.28 7.88
CA ALA A 161 6.92 25.73 8.76
C ALA A 161 6.82 27.26 8.87
N GLY A 162 7.91 27.99 8.60
CA GLY A 162 7.91 29.45 8.53
C GLY A 162 7.37 30.00 7.21
N GLY A 163 7.00 29.13 6.27
CA GLY A 163 6.55 29.48 4.94
C GLY A 163 7.68 29.87 3.97
N GLN A 164 8.95 29.74 4.39
CA GLN A 164 10.10 30.02 3.53
C GLN A 164 10.24 28.90 2.51
N VAL A 165 10.46 29.26 1.24
CA VAL A 165 10.71 28.29 0.17
C VAL A 165 12.07 27.63 0.37
N VAL A 166 12.06 26.32 0.61
CA VAL A 166 13.25 25.47 0.78
C VAL A 166 13.52 24.59 -0.44
N GLY A 167 12.55 24.49 -1.36
CA GLY A 167 12.71 23.80 -2.65
C GLY A 167 11.77 24.34 -3.71
N ASP A 168 12.27 24.50 -4.94
CA ASP A 168 11.46 24.87 -6.12
C ASP A 168 11.93 24.02 -7.30
N LYS A 169 11.04 23.17 -7.83
CA LYS A 169 11.27 22.35 -9.00
C LYS A 169 10.28 22.73 -10.09
N ARG A 170 10.78 22.97 -11.31
CA ARG A 170 9.98 23.21 -12.51
C ARG A 170 10.18 22.09 -13.51
N PHE A 171 9.11 21.74 -14.23
CA PHE A 171 9.12 20.74 -15.28
C PHE A 171 8.79 21.41 -16.61
N VAL A 172 9.49 21.00 -17.66
CA VAL A 172 9.26 21.41 -19.05
C VAL A 172 8.99 20.15 -19.84
N TYR A 173 7.99 20.19 -20.70
CA TYR A 173 7.54 19.06 -21.50
C TYR A 173 7.78 19.39 -22.98
N ASP A 174 8.39 18.46 -23.71
CA ASP A 174 8.78 18.63 -25.12
C ASP A 174 7.66 18.31 -26.13
N GLY A 175 6.49 17.87 -25.64
CA GLY A 175 5.28 17.70 -26.44
C GLY A 175 5.13 16.34 -27.12
N LEU A 176 6.03 15.38 -26.88
CA LEU A 176 5.90 14.01 -27.40
C LEU A 176 5.22 13.03 -26.44
N ASP A 177 5.06 13.41 -25.17
CA ASP A 177 4.29 12.65 -24.18
C ASP A 177 2.89 13.24 -24.04
N LEU A 178 1.95 12.70 -24.82
CA LEU A 178 0.49 12.86 -24.68
C LEU A 178 -0.16 11.48 -24.52
#